data_AF-A0A6M8UMU6-F1
#
_entry.id   AF-A0A6M8UMU6-F1
#
_cell.length_a   1.000
_cell.length_b   1.000
_cell.length_c   1.000
_cell.angle_alpha   90.00
_cell.angle_beta   90.00
_cell.angle_gamma   90.00
#
_symmetry.space_group_name_H-M   'P 1'
#
loop_
_entity.id
_entity.type
_entity.pdbx_description
1 polymer ?
#
loop_
_entity_poly.entity_id
_entity_poly.type
_entity_poly.pdbx_seq_one_letter_code
_entity_poly.pdbx_strand_id
1 'polypeptide(L)'
;MRIPPSGALAFHQAVAQSDTETIQQLRQQGYRPVALDAQGDSPLDALEKRHDIDAATRVKLHQSLLASLNTTAPPGYTKPEAFHGSPWGFEILRSGILKGGVNDRKGGSQSLEGQVFFSDRTKQSPNDTETRPNLRSKPRVYAKGMGAKITTVETRSQIYQLAKAINRTSLSSDAAALMVKTGDDLPEAVYQSLMLRLSANNLSLTKETLESVAAQLIPTDIKVIDNSLTLSTPQSTELIRTALQRIEQEMVNGKMPYLNLLNNGATVPLVFGFSKINNLKTHQISPLTKHINRFSYQSEDHPLTGSANGGKLKEIEVRSLADLATLTLACQAQGITLPTDALIRINPTPREKKEHGSKAHYLDASAIERFRHALRDPEREDITSLSIDELQALNQRWREKVESGSLPIA
;
A
#
# COMPACT_ATOMS: atom_id res chain seq x y z
N MET A 1 -32.19 -29.78 9.16
CA MET A 1 -31.50 -30.61 8.14
C MET A 1 -31.26 -29.72 6.94
N ARG A 2 -29.99 -29.38 6.64
CA ARG A 2 -29.62 -28.40 5.59
C ARG A 2 -29.26 -29.15 4.32
N ILE A 3 -30.08 -29.02 3.28
CA ILE A 3 -29.73 -29.45 1.93
C ILE A 3 -28.87 -28.33 1.34
N PRO A 4 -27.60 -28.56 0.97
CA PRO A 4 -26.80 -27.58 0.27
C PRO A 4 -27.35 -27.40 -1.15
N PRO A 5 -27.49 -26.17 -1.69
CA PRO A 5 -27.56 -26.03 -3.14
C PRO A 5 -26.27 -26.58 -3.75
N SER A 6 -26.47 -27.35 -4.81
CA SER A 6 -25.51 -28.21 -5.50
C SER A 6 -24.28 -27.49 -6.05
N GLY A 7 -23.09 -27.88 -5.58
CA GLY A 7 -21.81 -27.77 -6.29
C GLY A 7 -21.14 -26.39 -6.33
N ALA A 8 -19.86 -26.39 -6.71
CA ALA A 8 -19.06 -25.18 -6.90
C ALA A 8 -19.67 -24.16 -7.87
N LEU A 9 -20.62 -24.58 -8.72
CA LEU A 9 -21.24 -23.80 -9.79
C LEU A 9 -22.64 -23.25 -9.46
N ALA A 10 -23.08 -23.29 -8.20
CA ALA A 10 -24.40 -22.78 -7.80
C ALA A 10 -24.64 -21.31 -8.20
N PHE A 11 -23.59 -20.47 -8.14
CA PHE A 11 -23.69 -19.09 -8.61
C PHE A 11 -23.87 -18.99 -10.14
N HIS A 12 -23.21 -19.84 -10.93
CA HIS A 12 -23.39 -19.86 -12.39
C HIS A 12 -24.81 -20.28 -12.78
N GLN A 13 -25.36 -21.29 -12.09
CA GLN A 13 -26.74 -21.73 -12.32
C GLN A 13 -27.74 -20.62 -12.04
N ALA A 14 -27.61 -19.93 -10.91
CA ALA A 14 -28.49 -18.82 -10.56
C ALA A 14 -28.35 -17.65 -11.55
N VAL A 15 -27.13 -17.35 -12.04
CA VAL A 15 -26.92 -16.36 -13.10
C VAL A 15 -27.60 -16.77 -14.41
N ALA A 16 -27.52 -18.04 -14.81
CA ALA A 16 -28.17 -18.55 -16.02
C ALA A 16 -29.70 -18.50 -15.94
N GLN A 17 -30.26 -18.67 -14.75
CA GLN A 17 -31.70 -18.63 -14.48
C GLN A 17 -32.24 -17.23 -14.16
N SER A 18 -31.37 -16.21 -14.12
CA SER A 18 -31.72 -14.85 -13.68
C SER A 18 -32.25 -14.78 -12.23
N ASP A 19 -31.85 -15.71 -11.39
CA ASP A 19 -32.33 -15.84 -10.01
C ASP A 19 -31.46 -15.03 -9.03
N THR A 20 -31.88 -13.79 -8.79
CA THR A 20 -31.20 -12.89 -7.85
C THR A 20 -31.35 -13.32 -6.39
N GLU A 21 -32.44 -14.00 -6.04
CA GLU A 21 -32.74 -14.39 -4.66
C GLU A 21 -31.78 -15.48 -4.21
N THR A 22 -31.58 -16.53 -5.03
CA THR A 22 -30.61 -17.59 -4.75
C THR A 22 -29.19 -17.02 -4.61
N ILE A 23 -28.79 -16.08 -5.48
CA ILE A 23 -27.48 -15.40 -5.36
C ILE A 23 -27.36 -14.71 -4.00
N GLN A 24 -28.39 -13.97 -3.57
CA GLN A 24 -28.37 -13.26 -2.30
C GLN A 24 -28.32 -14.21 -1.11
N GLN A 25 -29.12 -15.28 -1.11
CA GLN A 25 -29.13 -16.31 -0.07
C GLN A 25 -27.75 -16.98 0.07
N LEU A 26 -27.14 -17.40 -1.05
CA LEU A 26 -25.78 -17.98 -1.05
C LEU A 26 -24.76 -17.04 -0.42
N ARG A 27 -24.83 -15.74 -0.74
CA ARG A 27 -23.91 -14.74 -0.19
C ARG A 27 -24.14 -14.49 1.29
N GLN A 28 -25.39 -14.45 1.73
CA GLN A 28 -25.75 -14.36 3.16
C GLN A 28 -25.25 -15.56 3.96
N GLN A 29 -25.17 -16.74 3.34
CA GLN A 29 -24.57 -17.95 3.92
C GLN A 29 -23.03 -17.93 3.92
N GLY A 30 -22.40 -16.90 3.34
CA GLY A 30 -20.94 -16.71 3.34
C GLY A 30 -20.22 -17.21 2.08
N TYR A 31 -20.94 -17.80 1.11
CA TYR A 31 -20.35 -18.24 -0.15
C TYR A 31 -19.95 -17.05 -1.02
N ARG A 32 -18.91 -17.25 -1.85
CA ARG A 32 -18.36 -16.22 -2.73
C ARG A 32 -18.54 -16.61 -4.21
N PRO A 33 -18.92 -15.67 -5.09
CA PRO A 33 -19.05 -15.95 -6.52
C PRO A 33 -17.68 -15.93 -7.19
N VAL A 34 -16.82 -16.90 -6.86
CA VAL A 34 -15.42 -16.95 -7.32
C VAL A 34 -15.07 -18.23 -8.06
N ALA A 35 -15.88 -19.29 -7.96
CA ALA A 35 -15.65 -20.53 -8.70
C ALA A 35 -15.59 -20.27 -10.21
N LEU A 36 -14.79 -21.05 -10.92
CA LEU A 36 -14.71 -21.03 -12.38
C LEU A 36 -15.47 -22.23 -12.95
N ASP A 37 -16.13 -22.03 -14.08
CA ASP A 37 -16.75 -23.13 -14.84
C ASP A 37 -15.72 -23.86 -15.74
N ALA A 38 -16.20 -24.79 -16.56
CA ALA A 38 -15.37 -25.57 -17.49
C ALA A 38 -14.68 -24.71 -18.56
N GLN A 39 -15.21 -23.52 -18.85
CA GLN A 39 -14.66 -22.54 -19.76
C GLN A 39 -13.65 -21.61 -19.07
N GLY A 40 -13.54 -21.70 -17.74
CA GLY A 40 -12.68 -20.85 -16.94
C GLY A 40 -13.31 -19.49 -16.61
N ASP A 41 -14.63 -19.35 -16.76
CA ASP A 41 -15.37 -18.14 -16.48
C ASP A 41 -15.91 -18.11 -15.05
N SER A 42 -15.81 -16.96 -14.39
CA SER A 42 -16.51 -16.72 -13.12
C SER A 42 -18.00 -16.44 -13.35
N PRO A 43 -18.85 -16.46 -12.30
CA PRO A 43 -20.25 -16.08 -12.45
C PRO A 43 -20.46 -14.67 -13.02
N LEU A 44 -19.50 -13.76 -12.84
CA LEU A 44 -19.54 -12.42 -13.43
C LEU A 44 -19.22 -12.46 -14.92
N ASP A 45 -18.20 -13.21 -15.31
CA ASP A 45 -17.84 -13.36 -16.73
C ASP A 45 -18.99 -14.04 -17.49
N ALA A 46 -19.63 -15.04 -16.88
CA ALA A 46 -20.83 -15.68 -17.41
C ALA A 46 -22.00 -14.69 -17.57
N LEU A 47 -22.25 -13.83 -16.57
CA LEU A 47 -23.29 -12.78 -16.64
C LEU A 47 -23.02 -11.79 -17.78
N GLU A 48 -21.77 -11.45 -18.04
CA GLU A 48 -21.43 -10.52 -19.12
C GLU A 48 -21.69 -11.09 -20.50
N LYS A 49 -21.45 -12.39 -20.68
CA LYS A 49 -21.69 -13.11 -21.95
C LYS A 49 -23.17 -13.37 -22.24
N ARG A 50 -24.07 -13.17 -21.27
CA ARG A 50 -25.52 -13.30 -21.46
C ARG A 50 -26.06 -12.11 -22.25
N HIS A 51 -26.18 -12.21 -23.57
CA HIS A 51 -26.78 -11.16 -24.41
C HIS A 51 -28.32 -11.26 -24.51
N ASP A 52 -28.89 -12.32 -23.93
CA ASP A 52 -30.31 -12.68 -23.98
C ASP A 52 -31.18 -11.98 -22.93
N ILE A 53 -30.57 -11.27 -21.97
CA ILE A 53 -31.28 -10.53 -20.90
C ILE A 53 -31.22 -9.03 -21.10
N ASP A 54 -32.28 -8.35 -20.65
CA ASP A 54 -32.35 -6.90 -20.62
C ASP A 54 -31.35 -6.27 -19.64
N ALA A 55 -31.11 -4.95 -19.80
CA ALA A 55 -30.16 -4.21 -19.00
C ALA A 55 -30.52 -4.14 -17.50
N ALA A 56 -31.82 -4.03 -17.16
CA ALA A 56 -32.26 -3.95 -15.77
C ALA A 56 -32.02 -5.27 -15.04
N THR A 57 -32.33 -6.40 -15.68
CA THR A 57 -32.05 -7.75 -15.18
C THR A 57 -30.55 -7.95 -14.98
N ARG A 58 -29.72 -7.54 -15.95
CA ARG A 58 -28.26 -7.61 -15.83
C ARG A 58 -27.74 -6.81 -14.64
N VAL A 59 -28.22 -5.58 -14.45
CA VAL A 59 -27.82 -4.72 -13.31
C VAL A 59 -28.22 -5.38 -11.98
N LYS A 60 -29.42 -5.94 -11.87
CA LYS A 60 -29.87 -6.64 -10.66
C LYS A 60 -29.01 -7.86 -10.33
N LEU A 61 -28.64 -8.65 -11.34
CA LEU A 61 -27.75 -9.80 -11.18
C LEU A 61 -26.34 -9.38 -10.76
N HIS A 62 -25.78 -8.36 -11.43
CA HIS A 62 -24.46 -7.81 -11.09
C HIS A 62 -24.42 -7.27 -9.67
N GLN A 63 -25.43 -6.48 -9.28
CA GLN A 63 -25.60 -6.01 -7.91
C GLN A 63 -25.73 -7.17 -6.93
N SER A 64 -26.51 -8.20 -7.24
CA SER A 64 -26.67 -9.36 -6.35
C SER A 64 -25.35 -10.09 -6.12
N LEU A 65 -24.50 -10.22 -7.15
CA LEU A 65 -23.16 -10.84 -7.05
C LEU A 65 -22.17 -9.97 -6.25
N LEU A 66 -22.24 -8.64 -6.39
CA LEU A 66 -21.20 -7.73 -5.91
C LEU A 66 -21.56 -6.83 -4.72
N ALA A 67 -22.84 -6.71 -4.36
CA ALA A 67 -23.29 -5.82 -3.29
C ALA A 67 -22.52 -6.08 -1.99
N SER A 68 -22.16 -5.03 -1.26
CA SER A 68 -21.50 -5.23 0.02
C SER A 68 -22.45 -5.87 1.04
N LEU A 69 -21.99 -6.91 1.74
CA LEU A 69 -22.67 -7.45 2.94
C LEU A 69 -22.27 -6.69 4.22
N ASN A 70 -21.44 -5.66 4.07
CA ASN A 70 -21.09 -4.78 5.19
C ASN A 70 -22.23 -3.78 5.39
N THR A 71 -22.81 -3.77 6.58
CA THR A 71 -23.94 -2.89 6.94
C THR A 71 -23.60 -1.40 6.88
N THR A 72 -22.31 -1.04 6.96
CA THR A 72 -21.85 0.35 6.85
C THR A 72 -21.62 0.80 5.40
N ALA A 73 -21.69 -0.10 4.42
CA ALA A 73 -21.52 0.28 3.03
C ALA A 73 -22.73 1.09 2.54
N PRO A 74 -22.52 2.12 1.70
CA PRO A 74 -23.62 2.88 1.12
C PRO A 74 -24.60 1.99 0.34
N PRO A 75 -25.90 2.31 0.34
CA PRO A 75 -26.89 1.59 -0.46
C PRO A 75 -26.49 1.50 -1.93
N GLY A 76 -26.67 0.33 -2.54
CA GLY A 76 -26.31 0.10 -3.95
C GLY A 76 -24.80 -0.05 -4.23
N TYR A 77 -23.94 0.05 -3.21
CA TYR A 77 -22.51 -0.11 -3.41
C TYR A 77 -22.12 -1.52 -3.85
N THR A 78 -21.50 -1.61 -5.03
CA THR A 78 -20.90 -2.83 -5.57
C THR A 78 -19.41 -2.88 -5.30
N LYS A 79 -18.91 -4.00 -4.78
CA LYS A 79 -17.49 -4.19 -4.48
C LYS A 79 -16.62 -4.00 -5.75
N PRO A 80 -15.38 -3.51 -5.60
CA PRO A 80 -14.44 -3.38 -6.72
C PRO A 80 -14.07 -4.76 -7.29
N GLU A 81 -13.66 -4.76 -8.55
CA GLU A 81 -13.37 -5.97 -9.33
C GLU A 81 -11.88 -6.11 -9.62
N ALA A 82 -11.16 -4.99 -9.64
CA ALA A 82 -9.72 -4.90 -9.72
C ALA A 82 -9.18 -4.08 -8.55
N PHE A 83 -7.97 -4.41 -8.12
CA PHE A 83 -7.31 -3.74 -7.00
C PHE A 83 -5.85 -3.47 -7.30
N HIS A 84 -5.35 -2.34 -6.82
CA HIS A 84 -3.93 -2.01 -6.83
C HIS A 84 -3.51 -1.64 -5.41
N GLY A 85 -2.38 -2.15 -4.94
CA GLY A 85 -1.82 -1.76 -3.65
C GLY A 85 -0.39 -1.32 -3.84
N SER A 86 -0.08 -0.12 -3.39
CA SER A 86 1.25 0.48 -3.54
C SER A 86 1.60 1.27 -2.28
N PRO A 87 2.86 1.22 -1.82
CA PRO A 87 3.34 2.12 -0.79
C PRO A 87 3.37 3.58 -1.26
N TRP A 88 3.35 3.84 -2.57
CA TRP A 88 3.30 5.16 -3.20
C TRP A 88 1.87 5.66 -3.44
N GLY A 89 0.94 5.25 -2.57
CA GLY A 89 -0.48 5.51 -2.77
C GLY A 89 -0.84 7.00 -2.79
N PHE A 90 -0.16 7.83 -2.01
CA PHE A 90 -0.42 9.26 -2.02
C PHE A 90 0.05 9.92 -3.32
N GLU A 91 1.18 9.50 -3.86
CA GLU A 91 1.72 9.98 -5.13
C GLU A 91 0.80 9.59 -6.31
N ILE A 92 0.18 8.41 -6.23
CA ILE A 92 -0.90 8.00 -7.14
C ILE A 92 -2.08 8.97 -7.06
N LEU A 93 -2.56 9.27 -5.85
CA LEU A 93 -3.68 10.21 -5.65
C LEU A 93 -3.34 11.61 -6.16
N ARG A 94 -2.16 12.12 -5.82
CA ARG A 94 -1.66 13.43 -6.26
C ARG A 94 -1.53 13.53 -7.78
N SER A 95 -1.06 12.47 -8.44
CA SER A 95 -0.91 12.46 -9.89
C SER A 95 -2.20 12.14 -10.64
N GLY A 96 -3.23 11.64 -9.94
CA GLY A 96 -4.49 11.20 -10.54
C GLY A 96 -4.36 9.95 -11.42
N ILE A 97 -3.21 9.28 -11.44
CA ILE A 97 -2.86 8.23 -12.39
C ILE A 97 -2.00 7.14 -11.72
N LEU A 98 -2.28 5.87 -12.00
CA LEU A 98 -1.35 4.78 -11.75
C LEU A 98 -0.30 4.74 -12.88
N LYS A 99 0.95 5.08 -12.56
CA LYS A 99 2.06 5.05 -13.50
C LYS A 99 2.85 3.74 -13.46
N GLY A 100 3.14 3.18 -14.63
CA GLY A 100 3.95 1.96 -14.74
C GLY A 100 5.37 2.18 -14.21
N GLY A 101 5.94 1.18 -13.52
CA GLY A 101 7.35 1.18 -13.06
C GLY A 101 7.72 2.17 -11.94
N VAL A 102 6.99 3.26 -11.75
CA VAL A 102 7.13 4.20 -10.61
C VAL A 102 6.34 3.68 -9.42
N ASN A 103 5.10 3.25 -9.67
CA ASN A 103 4.17 2.86 -8.62
C ASN A 103 4.13 1.34 -8.38
N ASP A 104 4.84 0.55 -9.20
CA ASP A 104 4.84 -0.93 -9.16
C ASP A 104 6.26 -1.54 -9.24
N ARG A 105 7.24 -1.02 -8.48
CA ARG A 105 8.54 -1.71 -8.33
C ARG A 105 8.40 -2.94 -7.43
N LYS A 106 7.77 -4.00 -7.94
CA LYS A 106 7.84 -5.34 -7.32
C LYS A 106 9.26 -5.87 -7.47
N GLY A 107 10.08 -5.68 -6.44
CA GLY A 107 11.47 -6.10 -6.45
C GLY A 107 11.63 -7.60 -6.73
N GLY A 108 12.18 -7.95 -7.89
CA GLY A 108 12.49 -9.33 -8.29
C GLY A 108 13.09 -9.42 -9.69
N SER A 109 13.77 -10.53 -10.02
CA SER A 109 14.46 -10.83 -11.30
C SER A 109 13.52 -11.21 -12.46
N GLN A 110 12.21 -11.01 -12.29
CA GLN A 110 11.14 -11.36 -13.22
C GLN A 110 10.21 -10.15 -13.41
N SER A 111 10.84 -8.98 -13.56
CA SER A 111 10.26 -7.66 -13.38
C SER A 111 9.13 -7.35 -14.37
N LEU A 112 8.02 -6.77 -13.88
CA LEU A 112 6.95 -6.17 -14.69
C LEU A 112 7.24 -4.68 -14.93
N GLU A 113 8.51 -4.32 -15.05
CA GLU A 113 8.96 -2.94 -15.15
C GLU A 113 8.22 -2.17 -16.26
N GLY A 114 7.73 -0.98 -15.91
CA GLY A 114 6.94 -0.15 -16.81
C GLY A 114 5.46 -0.55 -16.97
N GLN A 115 4.98 -1.61 -16.29
CA GLN A 115 3.58 -2.03 -16.38
C GLN A 115 2.76 -1.58 -15.17
N VAL A 116 1.45 -1.35 -15.38
CA VAL A 116 0.48 -1.09 -14.32
C VAL A 116 -0.23 -2.38 -13.97
N PHE A 117 0.10 -2.94 -12.81
CA PHE A 117 -0.50 -4.18 -12.37
C PHE A 117 -1.83 -4.02 -11.65
N PHE A 118 -2.72 -4.98 -11.86
CA PHE A 118 -3.94 -5.15 -11.08
C PHE A 118 -4.06 -6.55 -10.50
N SER A 119 -4.50 -6.62 -9.25
CA SER A 119 -5.10 -7.83 -8.70
C SER A 119 -6.57 -7.83 -9.07
N ASP A 120 -6.93 -8.59 -10.09
CA ASP A 120 -8.28 -8.70 -10.63
C ASP A 120 -8.87 -10.11 -10.40
N ARG A 121 -10.10 -10.31 -10.88
CA ARG A 121 -10.83 -11.58 -10.84
C ARG A 121 -10.37 -12.62 -11.86
N THR A 122 -9.09 -12.65 -12.25
CA THR A 122 -8.57 -13.71 -13.11
C THR A 122 -7.95 -14.84 -12.30
N LYS A 123 -7.76 -16.01 -12.91
CA LYS A 123 -7.03 -17.12 -12.29
C LYS A 123 -5.54 -16.81 -12.15
N GLN A 124 -4.95 -17.12 -11.00
CA GLN A 124 -3.52 -16.90 -10.77
C GLN A 124 -2.68 -18.02 -11.40
N SER A 125 -3.20 -19.24 -11.49
CA SER A 125 -2.58 -20.38 -12.13
C SER A 125 -3.53 -20.97 -13.19
N PRO A 126 -3.02 -21.59 -14.26
CA PRO A 126 -3.86 -22.33 -15.21
C PRO A 126 -4.79 -23.36 -14.56
N ASN A 127 -4.38 -23.93 -13.42
CA ASN A 127 -5.07 -25.01 -12.70
C ASN A 127 -5.98 -24.52 -11.55
N ASP A 128 -6.11 -23.21 -11.33
CA ASP A 128 -7.01 -22.71 -10.29
C ASP A 128 -8.47 -22.98 -10.69
N THR A 129 -9.27 -23.46 -9.74
CA THR A 129 -10.72 -23.68 -9.89
C THR A 129 -11.55 -22.48 -9.44
N GLU A 130 -10.90 -21.41 -8.98
CA GLU A 130 -11.52 -20.16 -8.56
C GLU A 130 -10.73 -18.97 -9.14
N THR A 131 -11.42 -17.84 -9.36
CA THR A 131 -10.77 -16.53 -9.52
C THR A 131 -9.85 -16.27 -8.33
N ARG A 132 -8.75 -15.55 -8.56
CA ARG A 132 -7.62 -15.37 -7.62
C ARG A 132 -8.03 -15.48 -6.14
N PRO A 133 -7.60 -16.55 -5.44
CA PRO A 133 -8.00 -16.75 -4.05
C PRO A 133 -7.54 -15.55 -3.23
N ASN A 134 -8.48 -15.00 -2.45
CA ASN A 134 -8.23 -13.80 -1.65
C ASN A 134 -7.83 -12.56 -2.47
N LEU A 135 -8.62 -12.22 -3.51
CA LEU A 135 -8.49 -11.03 -4.36
C LEU A 135 -7.99 -9.75 -3.67
N ARG A 136 -8.44 -9.47 -2.43
CA ARG A 136 -8.07 -8.29 -1.64
C ARG A 136 -6.76 -8.43 -0.85
N SER A 137 -6.26 -9.64 -0.63
CA SER A 137 -5.10 -9.88 0.24
C SER A 137 -3.78 -9.53 -0.43
N LYS A 138 -3.62 -9.82 -1.73
CA LYS A 138 -2.38 -9.53 -2.46
C LYS A 138 -2.11 -8.02 -2.59
N PRO A 139 -3.07 -7.16 -2.98
CA PRO A 139 -2.91 -5.71 -2.92
C PRO A 139 -2.42 -5.21 -1.56
N ARG A 140 -2.95 -5.75 -0.46
CA ARG A 140 -2.53 -5.37 0.90
C ARG A 140 -1.08 -5.73 1.21
N VAL A 141 -0.59 -6.86 0.69
CA VAL A 141 0.82 -7.23 0.82
C VAL A 141 1.69 -6.26 0.03
N TYR A 142 1.30 -5.95 -1.21
CA TYR A 142 2.05 -5.04 -2.07
C TYR A 142 2.07 -3.61 -1.54
N ALA A 143 0.96 -3.14 -0.95
CA ALA A 143 0.86 -1.82 -0.34
C ALA A 143 1.85 -1.59 0.82
N LYS A 144 2.37 -2.67 1.42
CA LYS A 144 3.41 -2.56 2.46
C LYS A 144 4.80 -2.32 1.89
N GLY A 145 5.02 -2.55 0.58
CA GLY A 145 6.33 -2.37 -0.05
C GLY A 145 7.45 -3.29 0.47
N MET A 146 7.09 -4.44 1.06
CA MET A 146 8.05 -5.40 1.64
C MET A 146 8.93 -6.06 0.57
N GLY A 147 10.23 -6.22 0.84
CA GLY A 147 11.15 -6.97 -0.02
C GLY A 147 12.63 -6.76 0.32
N ALA A 148 13.49 -7.68 -0.14
CA ALA A 148 14.88 -7.81 0.29
C ALA A 148 15.91 -6.99 -0.54
N LYS A 149 15.60 -5.76 -0.96
CA LYS A 149 16.53 -4.92 -1.76
C LYS A 149 16.66 -3.51 -1.18
N ILE A 150 17.84 -2.90 -1.27
CA ILE A 150 18.13 -1.50 -0.83
C ILE A 150 17.14 -0.47 -1.41
N THR A 151 16.53 -0.78 -2.56
CA THR A 151 15.56 0.08 -3.23
C THR A 151 14.10 -0.12 -2.81
N THR A 152 13.80 -1.06 -1.91
CA THR A 152 12.41 -1.25 -1.45
C THR A 152 11.99 -0.13 -0.51
N VAL A 153 10.69 0.10 -0.42
CA VAL A 153 10.16 1.12 0.50
C VAL A 153 10.47 0.77 1.95
N GLU A 154 10.40 -0.51 2.31
CA GLU A 154 10.75 -0.98 3.66
C GLU A 154 12.19 -0.60 4.03
N THR A 155 13.16 -0.92 3.17
CA THR A 155 14.56 -0.59 3.43
C THR A 155 14.79 0.93 3.42
N ARG A 156 14.15 1.70 2.53
CA ARG A 156 14.25 3.17 2.52
C ARG A 156 13.66 3.80 3.79
N SER A 157 12.53 3.28 4.26
CA SER A 157 11.92 3.66 5.54
C SER A 157 12.88 3.42 6.71
N GLN A 158 13.53 2.26 6.76
CA GLN A 158 14.52 1.93 7.79
C GLN A 158 15.76 2.82 7.71
N ILE A 159 16.31 3.03 6.51
CA ILE A 159 17.44 3.95 6.28
C ILE A 159 17.10 5.36 6.76
N TYR A 160 15.91 5.86 6.43
CA TYR A 160 15.44 7.18 6.89
C TYR A 160 15.37 7.26 8.42
N GLN A 161 14.74 6.28 9.07
CA GLN A 161 14.61 6.23 10.52
C GLN A 161 15.97 6.21 11.22
N LEU A 162 16.89 5.39 10.73
CA LEU A 162 18.25 5.31 11.27
C LEU A 162 19.03 6.60 11.03
N ALA A 163 19.05 7.13 9.81
CA ALA A 163 19.76 8.36 9.49
C ALA A 163 19.27 9.53 10.36
N LYS A 164 17.94 9.67 10.50
CA LYS A 164 17.30 10.67 11.35
C LYS A 164 17.63 10.50 12.83
N ALA A 165 17.60 9.27 13.35
CA ALA A 165 17.94 8.99 14.75
C ALA A 165 19.42 9.30 15.03
N ILE A 166 20.33 8.92 14.12
CA ILE A 166 21.77 9.18 14.24
C ILE A 166 22.06 10.68 14.15
N ASN A 167 21.45 11.42 13.22
CA ASN A 167 21.62 12.87 13.10
C ASN A 167 21.17 13.65 14.36
N ARG A 168 20.31 13.05 15.18
CA ARG A 168 19.79 13.64 16.42
C ARG A 168 20.51 13.16 17.68
N THR A 169 21.40 12.18 17.56
CA THR A 169 22.14 11.60 18.68
C THR A 169 23.60 12.05 18.61
N SER A 170 24.23 12.31 19.75
CA SER A 170 25.68 12.52 19.81
C SER A 170 26.40 11.22 19.44
N LEU A 171 27.40 11.28 18.55
CA LEU A 171 28.20 10.12 18.16
C LEU A 171 28.85 9.50 19.41
N SER A 172 28.57 8.21 19.67
CA SER A 172 29.15 7.45 20.80
C SER A 172 30.49 6.83 20.41
N SER A 173 31.46 6.76 21.34
CA SER A 173 32.88 6.40 21.08
C SER A 173 33.15 4.93 20.70
N ASP A 174 32.21 4.02 20.90
CA ASP A 174 32.51 2.57 20.96
C ASP A 174 32.21 1.79 19.68
N ALA A 175 31.87 2.46 18.59
CA ALA A 175 31.39 1.81 17.39
C ALA A 175 32.46 1.59 16.31
N ALA A 176 32.25 0.55 15.50
CA ALA A 176 33.23 0.10 14.51
C ALA A 176 33.44 1.12 13.38
N ALA A 177 34.70 1.33 13.00
CA ALA A 177 35.09 2.18 11.87
C ALA A 177 34.33 1.81 10.58
N LEU A 178 34.05 2.83 9.76
CA LEU A 178 33.49 2.67 8.44
C LEU A 178 34.62 2.34 7.45
N MET A 179 34.55 1.17 6.84
CA MET A 179 35.49 0.79 5.79
C MET A 179 35.05 1.42 4.46
N VAL A 180 35.95 2.17 3.83
CA VAL A 180 35.70 2.82 2.54
C VAL A 180 36.73 2.38 1.50
N LYS A 181 36.28 2.12 0.28
CA LYS A 181 37.16 1.97 -0.89
C LYS A 181 37.37 3.35 -1.48
N THR A 182 38.59 3.83 -1.54
CA THR A 182 38.93 5.09 -2.19
C THR A 182 39.00 4.92 -3.70
N GLY A 183 38.21 5.74 -4.40
CA GLY A 183 38.52 6.25 -5.74
C GLY A 183 38.81 7.75 -5.62
N ASP A 184 38.55 8.53 -6.67
CA ASP A 184 38.86 9.98 -6.69
C ASP A 184 37.98 10.85 -5.75
N ASP A 185 36.86 10.33 -5.22
CA ASP A 185 35.89 11.07 -4.38
C ASP A 185 35.62 10.36 -3.03
N LEU A 186 36.27 10.83 -1.97
CA LEU A 186 36.12 10.33 -0.62
C LEU A 186 34.72 10.61 -0.03
N PRO A 187 34.16 11.84 -0.07
CA PRO A 187 32.77 12.09 0.34
C PRO A 187 31.74 11.12 -0.25
N GLU A 188 31.83 10.82 -1.56
CA GLU A 188 30.90 9.88 -2.20
C GLU A 188 31.13 8.44 -1.72
N ALA A 189 32.39 8.01 -1.54
CA ALA A 189 32.70 6.69 -0.99
C ALA A 189 32.14 6.50 0.43
N VAL A 190 32.22 7.53 1.28
CA VAL A 190 31.63 7.54 2.63
C VAL A 190 30.11 7.41 2.56
N TYR A 191 29.47 8.20 1.71
CA TYR A 191 28.02 8.13 1.48
C TYR A 191 27.58 6.72 1.04
N GLN A 192 28.23 6.12 0.06
CA GLN A 192 27.89 4.79 -0.45
C GLN A 192 28.10 3.70 0.62
N SER A 193 29.23 3.75 1.34
CA SER A 193 29.51 2.81 2.43
C SER A 193 28.49 2.93 3.57
N LEU A 194 28.06 4.15 3.93
CA LEU A 194 27.01 4.36 4.92
C LEU A 194 25.65 3.85 4.45
N MET A 195 25.26 4.18 3.21
CA MET A 195 24.01 3.66 2.63
C MET A 195 23.98 2.14 2.64
N LEU A 196 25.08 1.48 2.27
CA LEU A 196 25.20 0.03 2.32
C LEU A 196 25.08 -0.48 3.76
N ARG A 197 25.82 0.11 4.71
CA ARG A 197 25.78 -0.29 6.13
C ARG A 197 24.36 -0.15 6.70
N LEU A 198 23.68 0.97 6.47
CA LEU A 198 22.30 1.20 6.93
C LEU A 198 21.34 0.19 6.29
N SER A 199 21.48 -0.07 4.99
CA SER A 199 20.60 -0.99 4.24
C SER A 199 20.78 -2.47 4.55
N ALA A 200 21.97 -2.87 5.02
CA ALA A 200 22.28 -4.25 5.39
C ALA A 200 21.62 -4.66 6.72
N ASN A 201 21.09 -3.70 7.47
CA ASN A 201 20.35 -3.98 8.69
C ASN A 201 18.94 -4.45 8.35
N ASN A 202 18.73 -5.75 8.45
CA ASN A 202 17.40 -6.33 8.55
C ASN A 202 16.86 -6.05 9.96
N LEU A 203 16.48 -4.79 10.19
CA LEU A 203 15.85 -4.35 11.43
C LEU A 203 14.56 -5.14 11.65
N SER A 204 14.64 -6.20 12.45
CA SER A 204 13.48 -6.71 13.17
C SER A 204 13.40 -5.90 14.47
N LEU A 205 12.88 -4.67 14.40
CA LEU A 205 12.59 -3.76 15.54
C LEU A 205 11.63 -4.37 16.59
N THR A 206 11.36 -5.67 16.51
CA THR A 206 10.50 -6.42 17.42
C THR A 206 11.06 -6.55 18.84
N LYS A 207 12.34 -6.19 19.09
CA LYS A 207 12.97 -6.32 20.42
C LYS A 207 13.90 -5.17 20.85
N GLU A 208 14.46 -4.38 19.93
CA GLU A 208 15.39 -3.29 20.25
C GLU A 208 14.78 -1.92 19.90
N THR A 209 15.11 -0.89 20.68
CA THR A 209 14.70 0.50 20.37
C THR A 209 15.49 1.02 19.17
N LEU A 210 14.89 1.96 18.43
CA LEU A 210 15.56 2.58 17.27
C LEU A 210 16.86 3.25 17.69
N GLU A 211 16.89 3.86 18.88
CA GLU A 211 18.04 4.54 19.46
C GLU A 211 19.18 3.56 19.78
N SER A 212 18.86 2.37 20.32
CA SER A 212 19.85 1.32 20.58
C SER A 212 20.50 0.83 19.29
N VAL A 213 19.68 0.57 18.26
CA VAL A 213 20.23 0.11 16.97
C VAL A 213 21.01 1.22 16.28
N ALA A 214 20.48 2.45 16.30
CA ALA A 214 21.18 3.61 15.77
C ALA A 214 22.58 3.72 16.39
N ALA A 215 22.70 3.67 17.71
CA ALA A 215 23.98 3.76 18.44
C ALA A 215 25.00 2.69 18.03
N GLN A 216 24.57 1.46 17.73
CA GLN A 216 25.47 0.39 17.26
C GLN A 216 25.98 0.60 15.83
N LEU A 217 25.23 1.36 15.02
CA LEU A 217 25.52 1.54 13.59
C LEU A 217 26.35 2.79 13.28
N ILE A 218 26.41 3.75 14.20
CA ILE A 218 27.19 4.98 14.07
C ILE A 218 28.67 4.62 13.90
N PRO A 219 29.32 4.82 12.75
CA PRO A 219 30.78 4.77 12.73
C PRO A 219 31.36 5.98 13.47
N THR A 220 32.43 5.77 14.23
CA THR A 220 33.19 6.86 14.88
C THR A 220 34.39 7.32 14.07
N ASP A 221 34.80 6.50 13.11
CA ASP A 221 35.99 6.72 12.30
C ASP A 221 35.82 6.16 10.89
N ILE A 222 36.65 6.60 9.97
CA ILE A 222 36.69 6.16 8.57
C ILE A 222 38.06 5.55 8.32
N LYS A 223 38.09 4.30 7.88
CA LYS A 223 39.31 3.62 7.45
C LYS A 223 39.26 3.32 5.97
N VAL A 224 40.24 3.84 5.27
CA VAL A 224 40.42 3.56 3.84
C VAL A 224 41.10 2.20 3.67
N ILE A 225 40.50 1.32 2.87
CA ILE A 225 40.93 -0.09 2.75
C ILE A 225 42.38 -0.24 2.27
N ASP A 226 42.87 0.68 1.42
CA ASP A 226 44.24 0.67 0.90
C ASP A 226 45.25 1.42 1.80
N ASN A 227 44.79 1.96 2.94
CA ASN A 227 45.54 2.82 3.84
C ASN A 227 46.19 4.05 3.16
N SER A 228 45.68 4.48 2.00
CA SER A 228 46.21 5.63 1.25
C SER A 228 46.02 6.97 1.97
N LEU A 229 45.05 7.03 2.89
CA LEU A 229 44.70 8.24 3.61
C LEU A 229 44.38 7.92 5.08
N THR A 230 44.95 8.71 5.99
CA THR A 230 44.60 8.70 7.40
C THR A 230 43.84 9.99 7.72
N LEU A 231 42.64 9.85 8.26
CA LEU A 231 41.79 10.97 8.66
C LEU A 231 41.91 11.18 10.17
N SER A 232 41.86 12.44 10.59
CA SER A 232 41.67 12.76 12.00
C SER A 232 40.23 12.48 12.43
N THR A 233 40.00 12.17 13.71
CA THR A 233 38.65 11.92 14.24
C THR A 233 37.65 13.04 13.91
N PRO A 234 37.99 14.35 13.99
CA PRO A 234 37.07 15.41 13.58
C PRO A 234 36.72 15.38 12.08
N GLN A 235 37.68 15.06 11.21
CA GLN A 235 37.43 14.93 9.76
C GLN A 235 36.53 13.74 9.45
N SER A 236 36.79 12.57 10.07
CA SER A 236 35.95 11.39 9.93
C SER A 236 34.52 11.68 10.38
N THR A 237 34.38 12.31 11.55
CA THR A 237 33.10 12.73 12.13
C THR A 237 32.33 13.68 11.21
N GLU A 238 32.99 14.67 10.64
CA GLU A 238 32.38 15.62 9.70
C GLU A 238 31.83 14.91 8.46
N LEU A 239 32.67 14.10 7.80
CA LEU A 239 32.28 13.36 6.60
C LEU A 239 31.10 12.42 6.83
N ILE A 240 31.10 11.71 7.96
CA ILE A 240 29.99 10.83 8.34
C ILE A 240 28.70 11.64 8.53
N ARG A 241 28.76 12.79 9.23
CA ARG A 241 27.59 13.64 9.46
C ARG A 241 27.06 14.24 8.16
N THR A 242 27.92 14.76 7.30
CA THR A 242 27.53 15.28 5.99
C THR A 242 26.84 14.20 5.16
N ALA A 243 27.40 12.98 5.15
CA ALA A 243 26.80 11.87 4.44
C ALA A 243 25.44 11.45 5.01
N LEU A 244 25.28 11.38 6.35
CA LEU A 244 24.00 11.08 6.99
C LEU A 244 22.94 12.16 6.73
N GLN A 245 23.32 13.44 6.77
CA GLN A 245 22.44 14.56 6.40
C GLN A 245 21.99 14.44 4.94
N ARG A 246 22.91 14.13 4.03
CA ARG A 246 22.57 13.88 2.61
C ARG A 246 21.62 12.69 2.46
N ILE A 247 21.86 11.58 3.16
CA ILE A 247 20.99 10.40 3.12
C ILE A 247 19.58 10.77 3.57
N GLU A 248 19.44 11.47 4.70
CA GLU A 248 18.14 11.92 5.21
C GLU A 248 17.43 12.83 4.20
N GLN A 249 18.14 13.84 3.66
CA GLN A 249 17.61 14.77 2.66
C GLN A 249 17.16 14.07 1.38
N GLU A 250 17.93 13.10 0.88
CA GLU A 250 17.53 12.34 -0.32
C GLU A 250 16.29 11.49 -0.08
N MET A 251 16.09 10.96 1.14
CA MET A 251 14.85 10.25 1.50
C MET A 251 13.64 11.19 1.51
N VAL A 252 13.80 12.38 2.09
CA VAL A 252 12.80 13.46 2.08
C VAL A 252 12.48 13.91 0.65
N ASN A 253 13.50 14.02 -0.21
CA ASN A 253 13.39 14.50 -1.59
C ASN A 253 12.92 13.41 -2.58
N GLY A 254 11.90 12.64 -2.19
CA GLY A 254 11.16 11.76 -3.09
C GLY A 254 11.70 10.34 -3.23
N LYS A 255 12.72 9.93 -2.46
CA LYS A 255 13.08 8.50 -2.39
C LYS A 255 12.17 7.71 -1.46
N MET A 256 11.52 8.33 -0.47
CA MET A 256 10.55 7.67 0.40
C MET A 256 9.11 8.09 0.06
N PRO A 257 8.12 7.19 0.17
CA PRO A 257 6.72 7.59 0.03
C PRO A 257 6.32 8.65 1.05
N TYR A 258 5.54 9.63 0.61
CA TYR A 258 5.21 10.80 1.41
C TYR A 258 4.43 10.46 2.68
N LEU A 259 3.51 9.48 2.64
CA LEU A 259 2.79 9.06 3.86
C LEU A 259 3.72 8.42 4.89
N ASN A 260 4.71 7.65 4.43
CA ASN A 260 5.72 7.08 5.31
C ASN A 260 6.58 8.19 5.91
N LEU A 261 6.94 9.20 5.11
CA LEU A 261 7.67 10.37 5.60
C LEU A 261 6.90 11.08 6.72
N LEU A 262 5.63 11.41 6.50
CA LEU A 262 4.78 12.03 7.54
C LEU A 262 4.62 11.15 8.79
N ASN A 263 4.69 9.84 8.62
CA ASN A 263 4.57 8.86 9.69
C ASN A 263 5.94 8.39 10.23
N ASN A 264 6.95 9.26 10.23
CA ASN A 264 8.29 8.99 10.77
C ASN A 264 8.91 7.69 10.24
N GLY A 265 8.77 7.42 8.96
CA GLY A 265 9.24 6.23 8.27
C GLY A 265 8.34 5.00 8.39
N ALA A 266 7.37 4.97 9.32
CA ALA A 266 6.47 3.84 9.48
C ALA A 266 5.47 3.74 8.33
N THR A 267 5.29 2.55 7.77
CA THR A 267 4.50 2.36 6.55
C THR A 267 3.00 2.62 6.75
N VAL A 268 2.43 3.45 5.88
CA VAL A 268 0.99 3.73 5.77
C VAL A 268 0.47 3.15 4.44
N PRO A 269 -0.02 1.91 4.43
CA PRO A 269 -0.39 1.23 3.20
C PRO A 269 -1.76 1.69 2.68
N LEU A 270 -1.81 2.00 1.39
CA LEU A 270 -3.06 2.29 0.67
C LEU A 270 -3.37 1.18 -0.34
N VAL A 271 -4.65 0.82 -0.43
CA VAL A 271 -5.17 -0.08 -1.47
C VAL A 271 -6.28 0.62 -2.22
N PHE A 272 -6.15 0.69 -3.54
CA PHE A 272 -7.15 1.21 -4.46
C PHE A 272 -7.99 0.07 -5.00
N GLY A 273 -9.32 0.24 -4.96
CA GLY A 273 -10.29 -0.63 -5.60
C GLY A 273 -10.93 0.07 -6.78
N PHE A 274 -10.92 -0.58 -7.94
CA PHE A 274 -11.43 -0.07 -9.19
C PHE A 274 -12.68 -0.83 -9.65
N SER A 275 -13.52 -0.14 -10.41
CA SER A 275 -14.52 -0.79 -11.27
C SER A 275 -13.84 -1.77 -12.23
N LYS A 276 -14.63 -2.56 -12.95
CA LYS A 276 -14.09 -3.52 -13.91
C LYS A 276 -13.17 -2.84 -14.91
N ILE A 277 -12.03 -3.49 -15.14
CA ILE A 277 -11.04 -3.11 -16.15
C ILE A 277 -11.07 -4.19 -17.22
N ASN A 278 -11.31 -3.77 -18.46
CA ASN A 278 -11.33 -4.65 -19.61
C ASN A 278 -9.95 -4.72 -20.28
N ASN A 279 -9.76 -5.74 -21.12
CA ASN A 279 -8.58 -5.87 -21.98
C ASN A 279 -7.24 -5.90 -21.22
N LEU A 280 -7.24 -6.40 -19.98
CA LEU A 280 -6.01 -6.62 -19.23
C LEU A 280 -5.15 -7.68 -19.92
N LYS A 281 -3.87 -7.38 -20.09
CA LYS A 281 -2.88 -8.37 -20.54
C LYS A 281 -2.52 -9.28 -19.38
N THR A 282 -2.13 -10.52 -19.68
CA THR A 282 -1.60 -11.44 -18.67
C THR A 282 -0.09 -11.62 -18.86
N HIS A 283 0.67 -11.47 -17.78
CA HIS A 283 2.08 -11.84 -17.72
C HIS A 283 2.26 -13.09 -16.84
N GLN A 284 3.12 -14.02 -17.26
CA GLN A 284 3.40 -15.24 -16.52
C GLN A 284 4.80 -15.18 -15.94
N ILE A 285 4.89 -15.39 -14.63
CA ILE A 285 6.15 -15.47 -13.90
C ILE A 285 6.31 -16.91 -13.43
N SER A 286 7.36 -17.57 -13.92
CA SER A 286 7.77 -18.91 -13.51
C SER A 286 8.97 -18.80 -12.56
N PRO A 287 8.77 -18.64 -11.24
CA PRO A 287 9.87 -18.74 -10.28
C PRO A 287 10.62 -20.09 -10.44
N LEU A 288 11.79 -20.23 -9.83
CA LEU A 288 12.53 -21.51 -9.72
C LEU A 288 11.70 -22.65 -9.07
N THR A 289 10.52 -22.33 -8.52
CA THR A 289 9.52 -23.29 -8.04
C THR A 289 8.56 -23.70 -9.17
N LYS A 290 8.03 -24.93 -9.14
CA LYS A 290 7.16 -25.50 -10.20
C LYS A 290 5.80 -24.80 -10.43
N HIS A 291 5.57 -23.62 -9.85
CA HIS A 291 4.28 -22.93 -9.90
C HIS A 291 4.36 -21.65 -10.75
N ILE A 292 3.65 -21.66 -11.88
CA ILE A 292 3.51 -20.50 -12.75
C ILE A 292 2.49 -19.54 -12.14
N ASN A 293 2.89 -18.29 -11.88
CA ASN A 293 2.01 -17.23 -11.41
C ASN A 293 1.63 -16.31 -12.57
N ARG A 294 0.34 -16.04 -12.73
CA ARG A 294 -0.24 -15.11 -13.69
C ARG A 294 -0.54 -13.78 -13.02
N PHE A 295 -0.25 -12.69 -13.72
CA PHE A 295 -0.45 -11.32 -13.28
C PHE A 295 -1.20 -10.55 -14.37
N SER A 296 -2.29 -9.88 -14.02
CA SER A 296 -3.02 -9.01 -14.92
C SER A 296 -2.50 -7.58 -14.89
N TYR A 297 -2.30 -6.97 -16.05
CA TYR A 297 -1.70 -5.64 -16.15
C TYR A 297 -2.17 -4.86 -17.38
N GLN A 298 -1.90 -3.55 -17.37
CA GLN A 298 -1.91 -2.67 -18.54
C GLN A 298 -0.50 -2.18 -18.85
N SER A 299 -0.23 -1.96 -20.13
CA SER A 299 1.06 -1.44 -20.58
C SER A 299 1.11 0.09 -20.51
N GLU A 300 -0.04 0.74 -20.45
CA GLU A 300 -0.16 2.19 -20.33
C GLU A 300 -0.47 2.61 -18.88
N ASP A 301 -0.22 3.88 -18.60
CA ASP A 301 -0.67 4.56 -17.40
C ASP A 301 -2.20 4.52 -17.28
N HIS A 302 -2.71 4.33 -16.06
CA HIS A 302 -4.14 4.17 -15.81
C HIS A 302 -4.72 5.34 -14.98
N PRO A 303 -5.57 6.20 -15.56
CA PRO A 303 -6.19 7.30 -14.82
C PRO A 303 -7.15 6.81 -13.74
N LEU A 304 -7.10 7.43 -12.56
CA LEU A 304 -8.04 7.11 -11.46
C LEU A 304 -9.49 7.45 -11.81
N THR A 305 -9.70 8.39 -12.74
CA THR A 305 -11.02 8.74 -13.30
C THR A 305 -11.58 7.63 -14.21
N GLY A 306 -10.76 6.65 -14.58
CA GLY A 306 -11.09 5.59 -15.53
C GLY A 306 -10.50 5.87 -16.92
N SER A 307 -10.48 4.82 -17.74
CA SER A 307 -9.99 4.84 -19.12
C SER A 307 -11.06 4.34 -20.09
N ALA A 308 -10.75 4.32 -21.38
CA ALA A 308 -11.59 3.65 -22.39
C ALA A 308 -11.81 2.16 -22.08
N ASN A 309 -10.91 1.53 -21.33
CA ASN A 309 -11.03 0.15 -20.85
C ASN A 309 -11.79 0.03 -19.52
N GLY A 310 -12.42 1.10 -19.03
CA GLY A 310 -13.06 1.15 -17.71
C GLY A 310 -12.06 1.43 -16.59
N GLY A 311 -12.34 0.90 -15.40
CA GLY A 311 -11.41 0.96 -14.26
C GLY A 311 -11.44 2.22 -13.43
N LYS A 312 -12.51 3.01 -13.45
CA LYS A 312 -12.67 4.15 -12.53
C LYS A 312 -12.48 3.73 -11.06
N LEU A 313 -11.76 4.53 -10.28
CA LEU A 313 -11.53 4.35 -8.85
C LEU A 313 -12.87 4.40 -8.10
N LYS A 314 -13.07 3.46 -7.17
CA LYS A 314 -14.29 3.33 -6.36
C LYS A 314 -14.04 3.30 -4.87
N GLU A 315 -12.88 2.80 -4.45
CA GLU A 315 -12.59 2.51 -3.05
C GLU A 315 -11.13 2.86 -2.76
N ILE A 316 -10.88 3.59 -1.68
CA ILE A 316 -9.57 3.75 -1.06
C ILE A 316 -9.65 3.03 0.29
N GLU A 317 -8.90 1.95 0.45
CA GLU A 317 -8.81 1.17 1.69
C GLU A 317 -7.56 1.60 2.47
N VAL A 318 -7.77 1.98 3.73
CA VAL A 318 -6.75 2.24 4.76
C VAL A 318 -6.91 1.25 5.91
N ARG A 319 -5.89 1.02 6.73
CA ARG A 319 -5.98 0.02 7.81
C ARG A 319 -6.77 0.53 9.02
N SER A 320 -6.55 1.78 9.39
CA SER A 320 -7.08 2.39 10.60
C SER A 320 -7.45 3.84 10.36
N LEU A 321 -8.14 4.43 11.33
CA LEU A 321 -8.42 5.86 11.34
C LEU A 321 -7.14 6.69 11.53
N ALA A 322 -6.13 6.16 12.22
CA ALA A 322 -4.83 6.82 12.33
C ALA A 322 -4.14 6.92 10.95
N ASP A 323 -4.22 5.87 10.14
CA ASP A 323 -3.74 5.90 8.75
C ASP A 323 -4.56 6.88 7.88
N LEU A 324 -5.87 7.00 8.13
CA LEU A 324 -6.71 8.03 7.50
C LEU A 324 -6.33 9.45 7.93
N ALA A 325 -5.94 9.66 9.19
CA ALA A 325 -5.45 10.96 9.67
C ALA A 325 -4.17 11.36 8.94
N THR A 326 -3.22 10.44 8.78
CA THR A 326 -2.01 10.68 7.99
C THR A 326 -2.31 11.01 6.52
N LEU A 327 -3.24 10.27 5.89
CA LEU A 327 -3.68 10.59 4.53
C LEU A 327 -4.35 11.96 4.45
N THR A 328 -5.17 12.32 5.44
CA THR A 328 -5.86 13.62 5.51
C THR A 328 -4.87 14.76 5.64
N LEU A 329 -3.86 14.62 6.51
CA LEU A 329 -2.79 15.61 6.64
C LEU A 329 -2.01 15.76 5.34
N ALA A 330 -1.65 14.65 4.69
CA ALA A 330 -0.93 14.68 3.42
C ALA A 330 -1.72 15.43 2.34
N CYS A 331 -3.02 15.17 2.26
CA CYS A 331 -3.94 15.86 1.36
C CYS A 331 -3.95 17.37 1.61
N GLN A 332 -4.10 17.78 2.87
CA GLN A 332 -4.11 19.20 3.23
C GLN A 332 -2.77 19.89 2.97
N ALA A 333 -1.65 19.30 3.41
CA ALA A 333 -0.31 19.86 3.24
C ALA A 333 0.10 20.05 1.77
N GLN A 334 -0.48 19.28 0.84
CA GLN A 334 -0.14 19.31 -0.57
C GLN A 334 -1.28 19.86 -1.45
N GLY A 335 -2.37 20.37 -0.85
CA GLY A 335 -3.53 20.89 -1.57
C GLY A 335 -4.25 19.84 -2.43
N ILE A 336 -4.18 18.56 -2.07
CA ILE A 336 -4.80 17.47 -2.81
C ILE A 336 -6.16 17.13 -2.21
N THR A 337 -7.19 17.04 -3.05
CA THR A 337 -8.52 16.60 -2.63
C THR A 337 -8.71 15.14 -2.98
N LEU A 338 -9.21 14.34 -2.03
CA LEU A 338 -9.58 12.95 -2.32
C LEU A 338 -10.73 12.92 -3.33
N PRO A 339 -10.74 11.97 -4.29
CA PRO A 339 -11.84 11.83 -5.25
C PRO A 339 -13.18 11.67 -4.53
N THR A 340 -14.14 12.54 -4.84
CA THR A 340 -15.43 12.64 -4.14
C THR A 340 -16.35 11.44 -4.38
N ASP A 341 -16.09 10.68 -5.44
CA ASP A 341 -16.80 9.49 -5.86
C ASP A 341 -16.14 8.18 -5.39
N ALA A 342 -14.97 8.26 -4.74
CA ALA A 342 -14.31 7.12 -4.12
C ALA A 342 -14.72 6.99 -2.65
N LEU A 343 -15.13 5.79 -2.24
CA LEU A 343 -15.42 5.49 -0.85
C LEU A 343 -14.15 5.25 -0.04
N ILE A 344 -14.15 5.69 1.22
CA ILE A 344 -13.11 5.34 2.19
C ILE A 344 -13.54 4.10 2.96
N ARG A 345 -12.68 3.09 2.97
CA ARG A 345 -12.88 1.85 3.72
C ARG A 345 -11.80 1.69 4.77
N ILE A 346 -12.20 1.65 6.04
CA ILE A 346 -11.30 1.26 7.13
C ILE A 346 -11.30 -0.25 7.24
N ASN A 347 -10.13 -0.86 7.14
CA ASN A 347 -9.98 -2.30 7.16
C ASN A 347 -8.85 -2.72 8.10
N PRO A 348 -9.18 -2.99 9.39
CA PRO A 348 -8.20 -3.37 10.38
C PRO A 348 -7.37 -4.57 9.96
N THR A 349 -6.16 -4.67 10.50
CA THR A 349 -5.25 -5.78 10.27
C THR A 349 -5.88 -7.12 10.69
N PRO A 350 -5.45 -8.26 10.12
CA PRO A 350 -5.94 -9.57 10.55
C PRO A 350 -5.81 -9.82 12.06
N ARG A 351 -4.76 -9.26 12.67
CA ARG A 351 -4.50 -9.35 14.11
C ARG A 351 -5.59 -8.62 14.91
N GLU A 352 -5.83 -7.34 14.63
CA GLU A 352 -6.85 -6.53 15.33
C GLU A 352 -8.25 -7.13 15.19
N LYS A 353 -8.59 -7.67 14.00
CA LYS A 353 -9.87 -8.35 13.79
C LYS A 353 -10.03 -9.58 14.69
N LYS A 354 -8.95 -10.31 14.93
CA LYS A 354 -8.94 -11.52 15.77
C LYS A 354 -8.97 -11.15 17.26
N GLU A 355 -8.17 -10.17 17.67
CA GLU A 355 -7.99 -9.79 19.08
C GLU A 355 -9.15 -8.94 19.62
N HIS A 356 -9.72 -8.05 18.80
CA HIS A 356 -10.73 -7.07 19.24
C HIS A 356 -12.09 -7.26 18.56
N GLY A 357 -12.27 -8.32 17.76
CA GLY A 357 -13.51 -8.54 17.01
C GLY A 357 -13.83 -7.43 15.99
N SER A 358 -12.86 -6.57 15.68
CA SER A 358 -13.06 -5.42 14.79
C SER A 358 -13.48 -5.89 13.39
N LYS A 359 -14.32 -5.09 12.73
CA LYS A 359 -14.76 -5.36 11.36
C LYS A 359 -14.35 -4.20 10.45
N ALA A 360 -14.17 -4.52 9.17
CA ALA A 360 -14.03 -3.46 8.18
C ALA A 360 -15.32 -2.64 8.14
N HIS A 361 -15.22 -1.35 7.89
CA HIS A 361 -16.35 -0.46 7.74
C HIS A 361 -16.07 0.61 6.69
N TYR A 362 -17.13 1.17 6.13
CA TYR A 362 -17.06 2.27 5.18
C TYR A 362 -17.38 3.57 5.92
N LEU A 363 -16.70 4.65 5.52
CA LEU A 363 -17.05 5.99 5.95
C LEU A 363 -17.83 6.65 4.82
N ASP A 364 -19.01 7.18 5.15
CA ASP A 364 -19.73 8.05 4.24
C ASP A 364 -19.12 9.46 4.22
N ALA A 365 -19.60 10.31 3.31
CA ALA A 365 -19.10 11.67 3.16
C ALA A 365 -19.25 12.49 4.46
N SER A 366 -20.33 12.28 5.21
CA SER A 366 -20.60 13.00 6.45
C SER A 366 -19.62 12.61 7.56
N ALA A 367 -19.33 11.31 7.70
CA ALA A 367 -18.34 10.79 8.64
C ALA A 367 -16.92 11.27 8.28
N ILE A 368 -16.59 11.34 6.99
CA ILE A 368 -15.30 11.90 6.53
C ILE A 368 -15.19 13.38 6.89
N GLU A 369 -16.23 14.18 6.67
CA GLU A 369 -16.23 15.61 7.02
C GLU A 369 -16.16 15.82 8.54
N ARG A 370 -16.91 15.05 9.34
CA ARG A 370 -16.79 15.07 10.81
C ARG A 370 -15.37 14.72 11.25
N PHE A 371 -14.79 13.68 10.68
CA PHE A 371 -13.42 13.26 10.97
C PHE A 371 -12.41 14.36 10.65
N ARG A 372 -12.49 14.96 9.46
CA ARG A 372 -11.64 16.09 9.05
C ARG A 372 -11.78 17.29 9.98
N HIS A 373 -13.01 17.66 10.32
CA HIS A 373 -13.29 18.75 11.24
C HIS A 373 -12.71 18.47 12.62
N ALA A 374 -12.85 17.25 13.14
CA ALA A 374 -12.36 16.87 14.45
C ALA A 374 -10.83 16.78 14.52
N LEU A 375 -10.13 16.63 13.38
CA LEU A 375 -8.68 16.72 13.29
C LEU A 375 -8.15 18.16 13.20
N ARG A 376 -8.99 19.15 12.87
CA ARG A 376 -8.54 20.55 12.77
C ARG A 376 -7.89 21.01 14.08
N ASP A 377 -6.73 21.62 13.94
CA ASP A 377 -6.04 22.33 15.01
C ASP A 377 -6.37 23.83 14.83
N PRO A 378 -7.23 24.42 15.68
CA PRO A 378 -7.66 25.81 15.52
C PRO A 378 -6.51 26.82 15.63
N GLU A 379 -5.36 26.42 16.17
CA GLU A 379 -4.16 27.26 16.27
C GLU A 379 -3.27 27.17 15.01
N ARG A 380 -3.61 26.30 14.04
CA ARG A 380 -2.80 26.08 12.83
C ARG A 380 -3.66 26.12 11.58
N GLU A 381 -3.90 27.35 11.09
CA GLU A 381 -4.68 27.57 9.87
C GLU A 381 -3.91 27.25 8.57
N ASP A 382 -2.59 27.45 8.54
CA ASP A 382 -1.76 27.15 7.36
C ASP A 382 -0.90 25.89 7.55
N ILE A 383 -1.46 24.74 7.17
CA ILE A 383 -0.76 23.46 7.14
C ILE A 383 0.22 23.39 5.96
N THR A 384 0.01 24.16 4.90
CA THR A 384 0.77 24.05 3.64
C THR A 384 2.18 24.63 3.75
N SER A 385 2.40 25.56 4.68
CA SER A 385 3.70 26.18 4.93
C SER A 385 4.60 25.41 5.90
N LEU A 386 4.10 24.34 6.53
CA LEU A 386 4.82 23.61 7.57
C LEU A 386 6.01 22.83 7.00
N SER A 387 7.12 22.85 7.73
CA SER A 387 8.27 21.98 7.47
C SER A 387 7.92 20.51 7.69
N ILE A 388 8.77 19.60 7.19
CA ILE A 388 8.49 18.17 7.31
C ILE A 388 8.48 17.69 8.77
N ASP A 389 9.33 18.26 9.63
CA ASP A 389 9.37 17.91 11.05
C ASP A 389 8.11 18.40 11.78
N GLU A 390 7.61 19.59 11.42
CA GLU A 390 6.34 20.10 11.97
C GLU A 390 5.15 19.27 11.51
N LEU A 391 5.13 18.82 10.25
CA LEU A 391 4.10 17.94 9.73
C LEU A 391 4.15 16.56 10.41
N GLN A 392 5.33 16.03 10.69
CA GLN A 392 5.48 14.76 11.42
C GLN A 392 5.01 14.88 12.87
N ALA A 393 5.34 15.98 13.56
CA ALA A 393 4.84 16.24 14.91
C ALA A 393 3.31 16.39 14.92
N LEU A 394 2.75 17.11 13.94
CA LEU A 394 1.31 17.25 13.79
C LEU A 394 0.63 15.89 13.51
N ASN A 395 1.18 15.09 12.59
CA ASN A 395 0.68 13.76 12.29
C ASN A 395 0.66 12.87 13.54
N GLN A 396 1.72 12.88 14.33
CA GLN A 396 1.80 12.10 15.57
C GLN A 396 0.68 12.49 16.53
N ARG A 397 0.48 13.78 16.78
CA ARG A 397 -0.63 14.28 17.64
C ARG A 397 -2.00 13.86 17.11
N TRP A 398 -2.22 13.92 15.80
CA TRP A 398 -3.48 13.50 15.18
C TRP A 398 -3.73 12.01 15.33
N ARG A 399 -2.71 11.19 15.10
CA ARG A 399 -2.79 9.73 15.28
C ARG A 399 -3.08 9.37 16.74
N GLU A 400 -2.40 10.00 17.69
CA GLU A 400 -2.66 9.81 19.13
C GLU A 400 -4.09 10.18 19.52
N LYS A 401 -4.61 11.32 19.03
CA LYS A 401 -6.00 11.75 19.26
C LYS A 401 -7.03 10.76 18.73
N VAL A 402 -6.73 10.12 17.60
CA VAL A 402 -7.57 9.07 17.02
C VAL A 402 -7.51 7.79 17.86
N GLU A 403 -6.31 7.38 18.24
CA GLU A 403 -6.05 6.12 18.96
C GLU A 403 -6.54 6.16 20.40
N SER A 404 -6.57 7.34 21.05
CA SER A 404 -7.19 7.56 22.36
C SER A 404 -8.73 7.47 22.34
N GLY A 405 -9.34 7.31 21.16
CA GLY A 405 -10.80 7.25 20.99
C GLY A 405 -11.50 8.59 21.21
N SER A 406 -10.74 9.69 21.26
CA SER A 406 -11.25 11.04 21.57
C SER A 406 -12.00 11.70 20.40
N LEU A 407 -12.12 11.02 19.26
CA LEU A 407 -12.83 11.52 18.09
C LEU A 407 -14.20 10.85 17.94
N PRO A 408 -15.30 11.62 17.97
CA PRO A 408 -16.61 11.09 17.63
C PRO A 408 -16.66 10.86 16.11
N ILE A 409 -16.77 9.59 15.71
CA ILE A 409 -16.93 9.19 14.30
C ILE A 409 -18.38 8.76 14.01
N ALA A 410 -19.21 8.65 15.07
CA ALA A 410 -20.64 8.44 14.98
C ALA A 410 -21.36 9.73 14.56
#